data_AF-A0A164M3H8-F1
#
_entry.id   AF-A0A164M3H8-F1
#
_cell.length_a   1.000
_cell.length_b   1.000
_cell.length_c   1.000
_cell.angle_alpha   90.00
_cell.angle_beta   90.00
_cell.angle_gamma   90.00
#
_symmetry.space_group_name_H-M   'P 1'
#
loop_
_entity.id
_entity.type
_entity.pdbx_description
1 polymer ?
#
loop_
_entity_poly.entity_id
_entity_poly.type
_entity_poly.pdbx_seq_one_letter_code
_entity_poly.pdbx_strand_id
1 'polypeptide(L)'
;MLPVPPQIGSPLERDNHIPHHPHPNAVLEDDIDMASQGSKPRNLRVNTGSGPSRKQPPTRRPTPVEEPSPNSTPPQPETHARDPLLAKTLQGISDQLEALRIAHANPPTNVDTPPVVPTPKARTKAPAKPRTALNYAQMVYLKSDIRRFTKSLLGLPERSLACPPSEAIETFKAHRRQGPTAESFTMDYLGPPGSPWNQEASQVFRDAFLVHPGHEHYEREGPMIRYQFLQHFVNTLKLNYEKEHPKKSEEEVKEREDRKRVRSSRDGRRYRLYQRRLKTCLFVVALQRFVPLLQSLGYEGMSEDESGTEAVHTPHDVPRITNDGQKGYAILRSIWRNDDVIMPILRVIDQITISRKFSANGRPQKGNWPHVRIPTSRFSERKHLAERPLILYRPSYLSCLTEHQREDLRIVPLLLEIPPIPEDVKREAKRFEHVRSSLDRPLPSTQ
;
A
#
# COMPACT_ATOMS: atom_id res chain seq x y z
N MET A 1 83.31 -19.23 -27.34
CA MET A 1 82.49 -19.15 -26.12
C MET A 1 81.06 -18.82 -26.51
N LEU A 2 80.20 -19.83 -26.48
CA LEU A 2 78.74 -19.76 -26.58
C LEU A 2 78.21 -20.70 -25.48
N PRO A 3 77.21 -20.33 -24.67
CA PRO A 3 76.65 -21.26 -23.71
C PRO A 3 75.50 -22.06 -24.34
N VAL A 4 75.65 -23.38 -24.25
CA VAL A 4 74.64 -24.40 -24.52
C VAL A 4 73.62 -24.42 -23.37
N PRO A 5 72.30 -24.44 -23.63
CA PRO A 5 71.30 -24.65 -22.58
C PRO A 5 71.16 -26.16 -22.24
N PRO A 6 70.97 -26.52 -20.95
CA PRO A 6 70.81 -27.91 -20.56
C PRO A 6 69.37 -28.42 -20.79
N GLN A 7 69.27 -29.62 -21.36
CA GLN A 7 68.07 -30.45 -21.34
C GLN A 7 67.93 -31.16 -19.99
N ILE A 8 66.78 -30.99 -19.34
CA ILE A 8 66.26 -31.79 -18.22
C ILE A 8 64.73 -31.73 -18.45
N GLY A 9 63.93 -32.78 -18.59
CA GLY A 9 63.99 -34.16 -18.12
C GLY A 9 62.59 -34.46 -17.56
N SER A 10 61.71 -35.05 -18.38
CA SER A 10 60.54 -35.83 -17.89
C SER A 10 61.08 -37.11 -17.24
N PRO A 11 60.50 -37.69 -16.17
CA PRO A 11 59.11 -38.16 -16.15
C PRO A 11 58.43 -38.15 -14.75
N LEU A 12 57.11 -38.39 -14.71
CA LEU A 12 56.46 -39.39 -13.84
C LEU A 12 54.95 -39.26 -13.93
N GLU A 13 54.36 -40.30 -14.52
CA GLU A 13 52.98 -40.73 -14.31
C GLU A 13 52.68 -40.79 -12.82
N ARG A 14 51.55 -40.21 -12.40
CA ARG A 14 50.91 -40.55 -11.13
C ARG A 14 49.45 -40.85 -11.37
N ASP A 15 49.13 -42.05 -10.93
CA ASP A 15 47.85 -42.72 -10.98
C ASP A 15 46.70 -41.91 -10.38
N ASN A 16 45.57 -42.07 -11.06
CA ASN A 16 44.23 -41.80 -10.57
C ASN A 16 43.93 -42.60 -9.31
N HIS A 17 43.81 -41.93 -8.17
CA HIS A 17 42.98 -42.39 -7.06
C HIS A 17 42.19 -41.20 -6.48
N ILE A 18 40.91 -41.17 -6.82
CA ILE A 18 39.89 -40.30 -6.23
C ILE A 18 39.39 -41.00 -4.97
N PRO A 19 39.66 -40.49 -3.75
CA PRO A 19 38.94 -40.96 -2.58
C PRO A 19 37.56 -40.28 -2.54
N HIS A 20 36.51 -41.10 -2.63
CA HIS A 20 35.17 -40.71 -2.24
C HIS A 20 35.16 -40.29 -0.77
N HIS A 21 35.08 -38.99 -0.51
CA HIS A 21 34.70 -38.48 0.79
C HIS A 21 33.17 -38.40 0.90
N PRO A 22 32.59 -38.88 2.01
CA PRO A 22 31.16 -38.80 2.26
C PRO A 22 30.74 -37.36 2.57
N HIS A 23 29.62 -36.95 1.99
CA HIS A 23 28.92 -35.71 2.30
C HIS A 23 28.76 -35.52 3.82
N PRO A 24 29.21 -34.40 4.40
CA PRO A 24 28.65 -33.93 5.64
C PRO A 24 27.31 -33.25 5.34
N ASN A 25 26.25 -33.70 6.02
CA ASN A 25 24.99 -33.00 6.14
C ASN A 25 25.27 -31.58 6.64
N ALA A 26 25.28 -30.62 5.72
CA ALA A 26 25.22 -29.21 6.05
C ALA A 26 23.79 -28.89 6.50
N VAL A 27 23.62 -28.85 7.82
CA VAL A 27 22.51 -28.19 8.49
C VAL A 27 22.47 -26.75 7.98
N LEU A 28 21.41 -26.42 7.24
CA LEU A 28 21.06 -25.08 6.82
C LEU A 28 20.55 -24.30 8.04
N GLU A 29 21.47 -23.78 8.83
CA GLU A 29 21.24 -22.65 9.73
C GLU A 29 21.97 -21.45 9.11
N ASP A 30 21.21 -20.54 8.48
CA ASP A 30 21.16 -19.12 8.84
C ASP A 30 20.48 -18.24 7.77
N ASP A 31 19.81 -17.22 8.31
CA ASP A 31 19.41 -15.96 7.68
C ASP A 31 18.16 -15.92 6.77
N ILE A 32 17.02 -16.22 7.38
CA ILE A 32 15.79 -15.45 7.15
C ILE A 32 15.43 -14.75 8.47
N ASP A 33 16.06 -13.60 8.76
CA ASP A 33 15.51 -12.64 9.71
C ASP A 33 16.02 -11.22 9.47
N MET A 34 15.25 -10.46 8.68
CA MET A 34 15.27 -8.99 8.68
C MET A 34 13.84 -8.49 8.80
N ALA A 35 13.22 -8.83 9.93
CA ALA A 35 11.99 -8.22 10.38
C ALA A 35 11.99 -8.09 11.91
N SER A 36 12.16 -6.86 12.39
CA SER A 36 11.62 -6.37 13.67
C SER A 36 12.15 -7.07 14.94
N GLN A 37 13.24 -6.54 15.50
CA GLN A 37 13.46 -6.60 16.94
C GLN A 37 13.46 -5.19 17.54
N GLY A 38 12.30 -4.79 18.06
CA GLY A 38 12.22 -3.84 19.15
C GLY A 38 12.24 -4.61 20.46
N SER A 39 13.36 -4.54 21.18
CA SER A 39 13.55 -5.19 22.47
C SER A 39 12.61 -4.63 23.53
N LYS A 40 11.84 -5.50 24.19
CA LYS A 40 11.32 -5.28 25.54
C LYS A 40 11.67 -6.50 26.40
N PRO A 41 12.21 -6.31 27.61
CA PRO A 41 12.54 -7.42 28.50
C PRO A 41 11.27 -8.10 29.02
N ARG A 42 11.23 -9.42 28.88
CA ARG A 42 10.15 -10.31 29.31
C ARG A 42 10.46 -10.78 30.73
N ASN A 43 9.78 -10.21 31.73
CA ASN A 43 9.84 -10.71 33.10
C ASN A 43 9.19 -12.11 33.16
N LEU A 44 9.99 -13.11 33.51
CA LEU A 44 9.56 -14.45 33.90
C LEU A 44 8.83 -14.36 35.24
N ARG A 45 7.53 -14.62 35.25
CA ARG A 45 6.76 -14.86 36.46
C ARG A 45 6.37 -16.32 36.51
N VAL A 46 6.98 -17.04 37.44
CA VAL A 46 6.65 -18.39 37.87
C VAL A 46 5.19 -18.39 38.35
N ASN A 47 4.37 -19.30 37.83
CA ASN A 47 2.99 -19.47 38.27
C ASN A 47 2.77 -20.93 38.65
N THR A 48 2.86 -21.20 39.95
CA THR A 48 2.39 -22.41 40.61
C THR A 48 0.95 -22.17 41.05
N GLY A 49 0.01 -23.06 40.70
CA GLY A 49 -1.38 -22.90 41.14
C GLY A 49 -2.36 -23.89 40.52
N SER A 50 -2.59 -24.97 41.25
CA SER A 50 -3.54 -26.06 40.99
C SER A 50 -5.01 -25.66 41.20
N GLY A 51 -5.89 -26.13 40.28
CA GLY A 51 -7.32 -26.47 40.47
C GLY A 51 -8.33 -25.34 40.76
N PRO A 52 -9.67 -25.59 40.71
CA PRO A 52 -10.37 -26.85 40.49
C PRO A 52 -11.51 -26.85 39.42
N SER A 53 -11.81 -28.07 38.97
CA SER A 53 -13.11 -28.68 38.59
C SER A 53 -14.26 -27.80 38.05
N ARG A 54 -14.56 -27.97 36.76
CA ARG A 54 -15.66 -27.34 36.03
C ARG A 54 -16.89 -28.25 36.01
N LYS A 55 -17.94 -27.89 36.76
CA LYS A 55 -19.28 -28.50 36.68
C LYS A 55 -19.94 -28.13 35.34
N GLN A 56 -20.51 -29.13 34.66
CA GLN A 56 -21.31 -28.94 33.44
C GLN A 56 -22.72 -28.43 33.79
N PRO A 57 -23.32 -27.53 32.98
CA PRO A 57 -24.71 -27.11 33.15
C PRO A 57 -25.70 -28.07 32.44
N PRO A 58 -26.97 -28.13 32.90
CA PRO A 58 -27.97 -29.05 32.40
C PRO A 58 -28.57 -28.61 31.05
N THR A 59 -28.77 -29.60 30.19
CA THR A 59 -29.50 -29.56 28.91
C THR A 59 -30.96 -29.16 29.09
N ARG A 60 -31.40 -28.07 28.45
CA ARG A 60 -32.81 -27.65 28.37
C ARG A 60 -33.54 -28.38 27.24
N ARG A 61 -34.76 -28.84 27.55
CA ARG A 61 -35.77 -29.37 26.61
C ARG A 61 -36.19 -28.34 25.55
N PRO A 62 -36.47 -28.75 24.31
CA PRO A 62 -37.11 -27.91 23.30
C PRO A 62 -38.63 -27.79 23.56
N THR A 63 -39.14 -26.56 23.47
CA THR A 63 -40.57 -26.23 23.41
C THR A 63 -41.13 -26.43 22.00
N PRO A 64 -42.43 -26.71 21.84
CA PRO A 64 -43.05 -26.97 20.54
C PRO A 64 -43.19 -25.68 19.73
N VAL A 65 -43.06 -25.83 18.42
CA VAL A 65 -43.24 -24.79 17.38
C VAL A 65 -44.74 -24.64 17.13
N GLU A 66 -45.29 -23.45 17.37
CA GLU A 66 -46.63 -23.05 16.92
C GLU A 66 -46.59 -22.71 15.43
N GLU A 67 -47.51 -23.32 14.67
CA GLU A 67 -47.76 -23.05 13.25
C GLU A 67 -48.49 -21.70 13.07
N PRO A 68 -48.07 -20.85 12.10
CA PRO A 68 -48.79 -19.62 11.79
C PRO A 68 -49.99 -19.85 10.85
N SER A 69 -51.15 -19.34 11.27
CA SER A 69 -52.39 -19.22 10.50
C SER A 69 -52.23 -18.50 9.15
N PRO A 70 -52.86 -19.01 8.07
CA PRO A 70 -52.92 -18.34 6.78
C PRO A 70 -54.21 -17.51 6.67
N ASN A 71 -54.16 -16.21 6.93
CA ASN A 71 -55.16 -15.25 6.45
C ASN A 71 -54.68 -13.81 6.62
N SER A 72 -53.99 -13.27 5.61
CA SER A 72 -53.78 -11.84 5.45
C SER A 72 -53.85 -11.49 3.96
N THR A 73 -55.00 -10.95 3.56
CA THR A 73 -55.27 -10.38 2.24
C THR A 73 -54.32 -9.20 1.95
N PRO A 74 -53.70 -9.12 0.76
CA PRO A 74 -52.83 -8.00 0.41
C PRO A 74 -53.62 -6.70 0.24
N PRO A 75 -53.13 -5.56 0.77
CA PRO A 75 -53.77 -4.26 0.56
C PRO A 75 -53.60 -3.83 -0.90
N GLN A 76 -54.70 -3.39 -1.50
CA GLN A 76 -54.71 -2.85 -2.85
C GLN A 76 -53.89 -1.56 -2.95
N PRO A 77 -53.22 -1.30 -4.09
CA PRO A 77 -52.44 -0.09 -4.28
C PRO A 77 -53.37 1.12 -4.37
N GLU A 78 -53.31 1.99 -3.36
CA GLU A 78 -53.92 3.31 -3.41
C GLU A 78 -53.30 4.10 -4.57
N THR A 79 -54.14 4.42 -5.54
CA THR A 79 -53.83 5.32 -6.65
C THR A 79 -53.65 6.73 -6.09
N HIS A 80 -52.41 7.07 -5.70
CA HIS A 80 -52.03 8.45 -5.42
C HIS A 80 -52.29 9.31 -6.66
N ALA A 81 -53.25 10.23 -6.53
CA ALA A 81 -53.50 11.28 -7.51
C ALA A 81 -52.17 12.00 -7.81
N ARG A 82 -51.79 12.02 -9.09
CA ARG A 82 -50.60 12.68 -9.60
C ARG A 82 -50.58 14.13 -9.15
N ASP A 83 -49.64 14.47 -8.27
CA ASP A 83 -49.40 15.83 -7.84
C ASP A 83 -48.98 16.69 -9.06
N PRO A 84 -49.81 17.65 -9.50
CA PRO A 84 -49.53 18.46 -10.69
C PRO A 84 -48.29 19.35 -10.53
N LEU A 85 -47.81 19.59 -9.30
CA LEU A 85 -46.56 20.29 -9.05
C LEU A 85 -45.34 19.44 -9.46
N LEU A 86 -45.37 18.14 -9.17
CA LEU A 86 -44.28 17.23 -9.52
C LEU A 86 -44.10 17.12 -11.04
N ALA A 87 -45.21 17.11 -11.79
CA ALA A 87 -45.18 17.08 -13.25
C ALA A 87 -44.54 18.36 -13.84
N LYS A 88 -44.84 19.54 -13.28
CA LYS A 88 -44.19 20.80 -13.70
C LYS A 88 -42.70 20.83 -13.36
N THR A 89 -42.31 20.28 -12.20
CA THR A 89 -40.89 20.20 -11.82
C THR A 89 -40.11 19.27 -12.75
N LEU A 90 -40.67 18.11 -13.10
CA LEU A 90 -40.03 17.17 -14.03
C LEU A 90 -39.90 17.74 -15.46
N GLN A 91 -40.91 18.51 -15.92
CA GLN A 91 -40.83 19.19 -17.21
C GLN A 91 -39.71 20.25 -17.23
N GLY A 92 -39.59 21.07 -16.17
CA GLY A 92 -38.53 22.08 -16.09
C GLY A 92 -37.12 21.49 -16.05
N ILE A 93 -36.94 20.31 -15.45
CA ILE A 93 -35.66 19.59 -15.46
C ILE A 93 -35.35 19.06 -16.87
N SER A 94 -36.37 18.53 -17.57
CA SER A 94 -36.21 18.07 -18.95
C SER A 94 -35.80 19.21 -19.89
N ASP A 95 -36.43 20.38 -19.76
CA ASP A 95 -36.13 21.54 -20.61
C ASP A 95 -34.72 22.10 -20.35
N GLN A 96 -34.25 22.09 -19.08
CA GLN A 96 -32.87 22.47 -18.74
C GLN A 96 -31.83 21.51 -19.33
N LEU A 97 -32.11 20.20 -19.36
CA LEU A 97 -31.22 19.21 -19.95
C LEU A 97 -31.12 19.37 -21.47
N GLU A 98 -32.23 19.69 -22.14
CA GLU A 98 -32.23 19.92 -23.60
C GLU A 98 -31.46 21.20 -23.97
N ALA A 99 -31.60 22.27 -23.16
CA ALA A 99 -30.83 23.50 -23.35
C ALA A 99 -29.31 23.29 -23.22
N LEU A 100 -28.87 22.47 -22.25
CA LEU A 100 -27.46 22.09 -22.11
C LEU A 100 -26.97 21.24 -23.29
N ARG A 101 -27.84 20.38 -23.84
CA ARG A 101 -27.52 19.56 -25.01
C ARG A 101 -27.30 20.40 -26.26
N ILE A 102 -28.13 21.42 -26.46
CA ILE A 102 -28.01 22.38 -27.57
C ILE A 102 -26.74 23.25 -27.42
N ALA A 103 -26.43 23.69 -26.20
CA ALA A 103 -25.21 24.47 -25.93
C ALA A 103 -23.92 23.67 -26.22
N HIS A 104 -23.91 22.36 -25.95
CA HIS A 104 -22.78 21.49 -26.28
C HIS A 104 -22.66 21.15 -27.77
N ALA A 105 -23.78 21.15 -28.50
CA ALA A 105 -23.79 20.84 -29.94
C ALA A 105 -23.22 21.97 -30.81
N ASN A 106 -23.25 23.22 -30.31
CA ASN A 106 -22.82 24.40 -31.06
C ASN A 106 -21.79 25.21 -30.25
N PRO A 107 -20.52 24.76 -30.16
CA PRO A 107 -19.48 25.61 -29.59
C PRO A 107 -19.30 26.86 -30.46
N PRO A 108 -19.15 28.06 -29.88
CA PRO A 108 -18.99 29.29 -30.64
C PRO A 108 -17.70 29.24 -31.48
N THR A 109 -17.86 29.14 -32.79
CA THR A 109 -16.80 29.14 -33.79
C THR A 109 -16.30 30.56 -34.05
N ASN A 110 -15.61 31.20 -33.09
CA ASN A 110 -14.75 32.36 -33.38
C ASN A 110 -13.96 32.81 -32.14
N VAL A 111 -12.71 32.35 -31.98
CA VAL A 111 -11.67 33.10 -31.27
C VAL A 111 -10.31 32.71 -31.85
N ASP A 112 -9.49 33.73 -32.08
CA ASP A 112 -8.09 33.71 -32.51
C ASP A 112 -7.24 32.61 -31.88
N THR A 113 -6.35 32.07 -32.71
CA THR A 113 -5.35 31.03 -32.43
C THR A 113 -4.64 31.29 -31.09
N PRO A 114 -4.90 30.47 -30.04
CA PRO A 114 -4.22 30.61 -28.77
C PRO A 114 -2.73 30.24 -28.90
N PRO A 115 -1.86 30.81 -28.05
CA PRO A 115 -0.44 30.50 -28.04
C PRO A 115 -0.23 28.99 -27.89
N VAL A 116 0.66 28.44 -28.71
CA VAL A 116 1.04 27.02 -28.72
C VAL A 116 1.48 26.60 -27.31
N VAL A 117 0.54 26.04 -26.55
CA VAL A 117 0.82 25.42 -25.25
C VAL A 117 1.75 24.23 -25.56
N PRO A 118 2.94 24.15 -24.94
CA PRO A 118 3.85 23.04 -25.15
C PRO A 118 3.09 21.75 -24.87
N THR A 119 2.92 20.93 -25.90
CA THR A 119 2.23 19.65 -25.79
C THR A 119 2.85 18.85 -24.65
N PRO A 120 2.05 18.35 -23.69
CA PRO A 120 2.57 17.61 -22.56
C PRO A 120 3.39 16.43 -23.11
N LYS A 121 4.70 16.45 -22.85
CA LYS A 121 5.63 15.39 -23.28
C LYS A 121 5.00 14.05 -22.90
N ALA A 122 4.62 13.27 -23.91
CA ALA A 122 3.94 12.00 -23.72
C ALA A 122 4.76 11.17 -22.72
N ARG A 123 4.16 10.87 -21.55
CA ARG A 123 4.80 10.00 -20.56
C ARG A 123 5.18 8.70 -21.28
N THR A 124 6.47 8.47 -21.44
CA THR A 124 6.98 7.21 -21.98
C THR A 124 6.47 6.10 -21.08
N LYS A 125 5.59 5.25 -21.62
CA LYS A 125 5.03 4.10 -20.91
C LYS A 125 6.21 3.27 -20.40
N ALA A 126 6.19 2.91 -19.12
CA ALA A 126 7.20 2.03 -18.56
C ALA A 126 7.28 0.74 -19.41
N PRO A 127 8.49 0.18 -19.63
CA PRO A 127 8.62 -1.03 -20.42
C PRO A 127 7.77 -2.14 -19.82
N ALA A 128 6.93 -2.77 -20.65
CA ALA A 128 6.08 -3.87 -20.21
C ALA A 128 6.93 -5.03 -19.69
N LYS A 129 6.49 -5.67 -18.61
CA LYS A 129 7.15 -6.86 -18.06
C LYS A 129 7.17 -7.97 -19.13
N PRO A 130 8.32 -8.59 -19.45
CA PRO A 130 8.36 -9.68 -20.40
C PRO A 130 7.52 -10.87 -19.92
N ARG A 131 7.00 -11.67 -20.86
CA ARG A 131 6.33 -12.94 -20.54
C ARG A 131 7.37 -13.96 -20.06
N THR A 132 6.97 -14.87 -19.19
CA THR A 132 7.81 -15.93 -18.62
C THR A 132 6.98 -17.21 -18.51
N ALA A 133 7.60 -18.37 -18.70
CA ALA A 133 6.95 -19.67 -18.47
C ALA A 133 7.09 -20.14 -17.02
N LEU A 134 7.93 -19.47 -16.22
CA LEU A 134 8.17 -19.82 -14.83
C LEU A 134 6.93 -19.56 -13.96
N ASN A 135 6.63 -20.52 -13.09
CA ASN A 135 5.63 -20.33 -12.03
C ASN A 135 6.16 -19.40 -10.92
N TYR A 136 5.32 -19.07 -9.94
CA TYR A 136 5.70 -18.17 -8.86
C TYR A 136 6.91 -18.65 -8.04
N ALA A 137 6.97 -19.94 -7.69
CA ALA A 137 8.06 -20.51 -6.92
C ALA A 137 9.38 -20.47 -7.70
N GLN A 138 9.37 -20.87 -8.96
CA GLN A 138 10.52 -20.78 -9.86
C GLN A 138 10.99 -19.33 -10.04
N MET A 139 10.06 -18.36 -10.12
CA MET A 139 10.40 -16.93 -10.15
C MET A 139 11.09 -16.44 -8.88
N VAL A 140 10.80 -17.04 -7.71
CA VAL A 140 11.50 -16.74 -6.46
C VAL A 140 12.93 -17.28 -6.50
N TYR A 141 13.12 -18.53 -6.98
CA TYR A 141 14.44 -19.12 -7.17
C TYR A 141 15.28 -18.31 -8.16
N LEU A 142 14.73 -17.98 -9.34
CA LEU A 142 15.41 -17.15 -10.34
C LEU A 142 15.92 -15.83 -9.74
N LYS A 143 15.08 -15.13 -8.96
CA LYS A 143 15.49 -13.89 -8.30
C LYS A 143 16.62 -14.12 -7.28
N SER A 144 16.60 -15.26 -6.59
CA SER A 144 17.65 -15.64 -5.65
C SER A 144 18.97 -15.91 -6.37
N ASP A 145 18.93 -16.69 -7.45
CA ASP A 145 20.08 -17.04 -8.28
C ASP A 145 20.70 -15.79 -8.92
N ILE A 146 19.86 -14.88 -9.46
CA ILE A 146 20.29 -13.58 -9.99
C ILE A 146 21.07 -12.79 -8.94
N ARG A 147 20.58 -12.72 -7.69
CA ARG A 147 21.29 -12.02 -6.61
C ARG A 147 22.62 -12.68 -6.26
N ARG A 148 22.66 -14.01 -6.18
CA ARG A 148 23.90 -14.76 -5.87
C ARG A 148 24.93 -14.58 -6.98
N PHE A 149 24.51 -14.75 -8.24
CA PHE A 149 25.38 -14.57 -9.39
C PHE A 149 25.86 -13.13 -9.54
N THR A 150 24.99 -12.14 -9.27
CA THR A 150 25.38 -10.72 -9.26
C THR A 150 26.49 -10.44 -8.25
N LYS A 151 26.41 -11.02 -7.04
CA LYS A 151 27.48 -10.88 -6.04
C LYS A 151 28.80 -11.47 -6.54
N SER A 152 28.76 -12.68 -7.09
CA SER A 152 29.95 -13.34 -7.65
C SER A 152 30.55 -12.52 -8.81
N LEU A 153 29.72 -12.05 -9.74
CA LEU A 153 30.15 -11.30 -10.93
C LEU A 153 30.77 -9.93 -10.57
N LEU A 154 30.26 -9.27 -9.53
CA LEU A 154 30.81 -8.00 -9.03
C LEU A 154 31.98 -8.19 -8.05
N GLY A 155 32.28 -9.43 -7.63
CA GLY A 155 33.27 -9.72 -6.60
C GLY A 155 32.87 -9.16 -5.23
N LEU A 156 31.60 -9.24 -4.86
CA LEU A 156 31.09 -8.84 -3.55
C LEU A 156 31.14 -10.02 -2.56
N PRO A 157 31.54 -9.80 -1.30
CA PRO A 157 31.78 -8.49 -0.66
C PRO A 157 33.21 -7.94 -0.80
N GLU A 158 34.12 -8.63 -1.48
CA GLU A 158 35.55 -8.29 -1.50
C GLU A 158 35.86 -6.96 -2.18
N ARG A 159 35.03 -6.52 -3.13
CA ARG A 159 35.17 -5.27 -3.89
C ARG A 159 34.01 -4.33 -3.60
N SER A 160 34.29 -3.03 -3.46
CA SER A 160 33.25 -2.01 -3.37
C SER A 160 32.57 -1.79 -4.73
N LEU A 161 31.33 -1.27 -4.70
CA LEU A 161 30.60 -0.97 -5.93
C LEU A 161 31.27 0.23 -6.63
N ALA A 162 31.93 -0.01 -7.76
CA ALA A 162 32.58 1.03 -8.56
C ALA A 162 31.74 1.41 -9.79
N CYS A 163 31.67 2.71 -10.09
CA CYS A 163 31.06 3.22 -11.32
C CYS A 163 32.12 3.22 -12.44
N PRO A 164 31.75 2.91 -13.70
CA PRO A 164 32.68 3.03 -14.82
C PRO A 164 33.14 4.50 -14.99
N PRO A 165 34.38 4.74 -15.49
CA PRO A 165 34.85 6.10 -15.76
C PRO A 165 33.93 6.84 -16.73
N SER A 166 33.69 8.13 -16.49
CA SER A 166 32.81 8.96 -17.33
C SER A 166 33.20 8.92 -18.82
N GLU A 167 34.51 8.92 -19.12
CA GLU A 167 35.04 8.82 -20.48
C GLU A 167 34.64 7.51 -21.18
N ALA A 168 34.61 6.40 -20.44
CA ALA A 168 34.17 5.11 -20.98
C ALA A 168 32.66 5.12 -21.28
N ILE A 169 31.85 5.74 -20.41
CA ILE A 169 30.40 5.88 -20.63
C ILE A 169 30.12 6.74 -21.87
N GLU A 170 30.84 7.85 -22.05
CA GLU A 170 30.69 8.74 -23.19
C GLU A 170 31.18 8.08 -24.49
N THR A 171 32.33 7.42 -24.45
CA THR A 171 32.88 6.67 -25.59
C THR A 171 31.93 5.56 -26.03
N PHE A 172 31.36 4.81 -25.08
CA PHE A 172 30.36 3.78 -25.36
C PHE A 172 29.07 4.38 -25.93
N LYS A 173 28.62 5.53 -25.40
CA LYS A 173 27.42 6.21 -25.92
C LYS A 173 27.61 6.66 -27.38
N ALA A 174 28.79 7.15 -27.73
CA ALA A 174 29.11 7.63 -29.07
C ALA A 174 29.35 6.48 -30.07
N HIS A 175 30.14 5.47 -29.69
CA HIS A 175 30.65 4.47 -30.63
C HIS A 175 30.13 3.06 -30.41
N ARG A 176 29.46 2.79 -29.28
CA ARG A 176 29.07 1.43 -28.84
C ARG A 176 30.24 0.46 -28.75
N ARG A 177 31.46 0.97 -28.48
CA ARG A 177 32.69 0.19 -28.29
C ARG A 177 33.13 0.24 -26.83
N GLN A 178 33.86 -0.79 -26.38
CA GLN A 178 34.41 -0.89 -25.01
C GLN A 178 33.32 -0.85 -23.92
N GLY A 179 32.23 -1.58 -24.16
CA GLY A 179 31.15 -1.73 -23.19
C GLY A 179 31.53 -2.60 -21.99
N PRO A 180 30.58 -2.79 -21.07
CA PRO A 180 30.73 -3.76 -19.99
C PRO A 180 31.00 -5.16 -20.59
N THR A 181 31.86 -5.93 -19.94
CA THR A 181 32.13 -7.33 -20.30
C THR A 181 31.91 -8.22 -19.08
N ALA A 182 31.87 -9.54 -19.25
CA ALA A 182 31.72 -10.46 -18.12
C ALA A 182 32.93 -10.41 -17.16
N GLU A 183 34.14 -10.20 -17.70
CA GLU A 183 35.38 -10.13 -16.92
C GLU A 183 35.55 -8.78 -16.21
N SER A 184 35.13 -7.69 -16.87
CA SER A 184 35.20 -6.32 -16.34
C SER A 184 33.80 -5.75 -16.10
N PHE A 185 32.97 -6.52 -15.40
CA PHE A 185 31.54 -6.20 -15.24
C PHE A 185 31.33 -5.01 -14.30
N THR A 186 30.75 -3.92 -14.80
CA THR A 186 30.43 -2.71 -14.03
C THR A 186 29.11 -2.09 -14.47
N MET A 187 28.42 -1.44 -13.53
CA MET A 187 27.15 -0.75 -13.77
C MET A 187 27.32 0.76 -13.62
N ASP A 188 26.62 1.53 -14.44
CA ASP A 188 26.52 2.98 -14.27
C ASP A 188 25.44 3.30 -13.22
N TYR A 189 25.87 3.39 -11.95
CA TYR A 189 24.99 3.69 -10.82
C TYR A 189 24.44 5.12 -10.85
N LEU A 190 25.15 6.05 -11.52
CA LEU A 190 24.75 7.44 -11.61
C LEU A 190 23.63 7.64 -12.65
N GLY A 191 23.68 6.88 -13.74
CA GLY A 191 22.69 6.91 -14.80
C GLY A 191 21.35 6.25 -14.48
N PRO A 192 20.33 6.45 -15.35
CA PRO A 192 19.08 5.70 -15.27
C PRO A 192 19.28 4.24 -15.70
N PRO A 193 18.38 3.31 -15.30
CA PRO A 193 18.43 1.92 -15.78
C PRO A 193 18.23 1.80 -17.31
N GLY A 194 17.67 2.83 -17.93
CA GLY A 194 17.52 2.97 -19.38
C GLY A 194 18.77 3.46 -20.11
N SER A 195 19.87 3.75 -19.41
CA SER A 195 21.08 4.26 -20.07
C SER A 195 21.64 3.20 -21.04
N PRO A 196 22.21 3.62 -22.19
CA PRO A 196 22.90 2.73 -23.12
C PRO A 196 23.82 1.73 -22.43
N TRP A 197 24.63 2.20 -21.48
CA TRP A 197 25.55 1.38 -20.70
C TRP A 197 24.83 0.30 -19.88
N ASN A 198 23.83 0.68 -19.07
CA ASN A 198 23.12 -0.25 -18.20
C ASN A 198 22.28 -1.26 -19.00
N GLN A 199 21.78 -0.87 -20.17
CA GLN A 199 21.09 -1.79 -21.08
C GLN A 199 22.07 -2.84 -21.64
N GLU A 200 23.30 -2.45 -21.97
CA GLU A 200 24.34 -3.39 -22.41
C GLU A 200 24.81 -4.28 -21.26
N ALA A 201 25.10 -3.71 -20.09
CA ALA A 201 25.48 -4.46 -18.90
C ALA A 201 24.41 -5.51 -18.54
N SER A 202 23.12 -5.17 -18.66
CA SER A 202 22.05 -6.14 -18.42
C SER A 202 22.01 -7.30 -19.43
N GLN A 203 22.48 -7.09 -20.66
CA GLN A 203 22.60 -8.15 -21.67
C GLN A 203 23.80 -9.04 -21.36
N VAL A 204 24.96 -8.44 -21.09
CA VAL A 204 26.18 -9.15 -20.68
C VAL A 204 25.94 -9.98 -19.42
N PHE A 205 25.22 -9.43 -18.43
CA PHE A 205 24.80 -10.17 -17.25
C PHE A 205 23.96 -11.39 -17.60
N ARG A 206 22.93 -11.23 -18.45
CA ARG A 206 22.06 -12.33 -18.89
C ARG A 206 22.89 -13.42 -19.55
N ASP A 207 23.80 -13.05 -20.45
CA ASP A 207 24.59 -14.02 -21.21
C ASP A 207 25.55 -14.78 -20.31
N ALA A 208 26.27 -14.07 -19.42
CA ALA A 208 27.11 -14.70 -18.41
C ALA A 208 26.31 -15.59 -17.44
N PHE A 209 25.09 -15.17 -17.07
CA PHE A 209 24.21 -15.92 -16.17
C PHE A 209 23.75 -17.24 -16.78
N LEU A 210 23.42 -17.26 -18.08
CA LEU A 210 22.95 -18.45 -18.80
C LEU A 210 24.08 -19.46 -19.09
N VAL A 211 25.32 -18.98 -19.20
CA VAL A 211 26.51 -19.84 -19.39
C VAL A 211 27.04 -20.39 -18.06
N HIS A 212 26.62 -19.84 -16.92
CA HIS A 212 27.07 -20.29 -15.60
C HIS A 212 26.56 -21.71 -15.29
N PRO A 213 27.43 -22.62 -14.79
CA PRO A 213 27.02 -23.99 -14.47
C PRO A 213 25.85 -24.03 -13.48
N GLY A 214 24.83 -24.83 -13.78
CA GLY A 214 23.62 -24.99 -12.97
C GLY A 214 22.50 -24.00 -13.27
N HIS A 215 22.64 -23.14 -14.28
CA HIS A 215 21.60 -22.22 -14.75
C HIS A 215 21.05 -22.57 -16.15
N GLU A 216 21.39 -23.74 -16.69
CA GLU A 216 21.06 -24.14 -18.06
C GLU A 216 19.54 -24.20 -18.28
N HIS A 217 18.76 -24.54 -17.24
CA HIS A 217 17.30 -24.60 -17.30
C HIS A 217 16.61 -23.24 -17.49
N TYR A 218 17.33 -22.12 -17.39
CA TYR A 218 16.79 -20.77 -17.60
C TYR A 218 16.97 -20.24 -19.03
N GLU A 219 17.47 -21.04 -19.99
CA GLU A 219 17.76 -20.60 -21.38
C GLU A 219 16.61 -19.82 -22.04
N ARG A 220 15.36 -20.27 -21.85
CA ARG A 220 14.16 -19.63 -22.42
C ARG A 220 13.74 -18.34 -21.71
N GLU A 221 14.34 -18.03 -20.57
CA GLU A 221 13.97 -16.92 -19.68
C GLU A 221 14.90 -15.71 -19.79
N GLY A 222 15.77 -15.67 -20.81
CA GLY A 222 16.73 -14.58 -21.04
C GLY A 222 16.16 -13.16 -20.91
N PRO A 223 15.02 -12.81 -21.56
CA PRO A 223 14.38 -11.51 -21.38
C PRO A 223 13.93 -11.23 -19.94
N MET A 224 13.43 -12.25 -19.22
CA MET A 224 13.02 -12.13 -17.82
C MET A 224 14.23 -11.95 -16.89
N ILE A 225 15.33 -12.68 -17.12
CA ILE A 225 16.59 -12.52 -16.38
C ILE A 225 17.08 -11.07 -16.46
N ARG A 226 17.19 -10.53 -17.68
CA ARG A 226 17.60 -9.15 -17.92
C ARG A 226 16.70 -8.15 -17.18
N TYR A 227 15.38 -8.34 -17.28
CA TYR A 227 14.41 -7.49 -16.59
C TYR A 227 14.58 -7.55 -15.07
N GLN A 228 14.69 -8.76 -14.48
CA GLN A 228 14.85 -8.93 -13.04
C GLN A 228 16.19 -8.40 -12.54
N PHE A 229 17.27 -8.53 -13.32
CA PHE A 229 18.56 -7.94 -13.00
C PHE A 229 18.49 -6.41 -12.96
N LEU A 230 17.86 -5.76 -13.95
CA LEU A 230 17.63 -4.32 -13.91
C LEU A 230 16.76 -3.88 -12.72
N GLN A 231 15.76 -4.68 -12.33
CA GLN A 231 15.01 -4.43 -11.10
C GLN A 231 15.88 -4.57 -9.85
N HIS A 232 16.78 -5.55 -9.79
CA HIS A 232 17.73 -5.70 -8.70
C HIS A 232 18.72 -4.53 -8.63
N PHE A 233 19.20 -4.05 -9.79
CA PHE A 233 20.02 -2.86 -9.89
C PHE A 233 19.33 -1.63 -9.30
N VAL A 234 18.09 -1.32 -9.72
CA VAL A 234 17.35 -0.15 -9.24
C VAL A 234 17.01 -0.26 -7.74
N ASN A 235 16.56 -1.43 -7.30
CA ASN A 235 16.02 -1.60 -5.95
C ASN A 235 17.07 -1.94 -4.89
N THR A 236 18.29 -2.31 -5.30
CA THR A 236 19.32 -2.77 -4.36
C THR A 236 20.68 -2.19 -4.67
N LEU A 237 21.28 -2.51 -5.83
CA LEU A 237 22.69 -2.15 -6.07
C LEU A 237 22.88 -0.62 -6.11
N LYS A 238 22.00 0.10 -6.80
CA LYS A 238 22.05 1.57 -6.84
C LYS A 238 21.86 2.21 -5.47
N LEU A 239 20.96 1.67 -4.65
CA LEU A 239 20.76 2.16 -3.28
C LEU A 239 21.99 1.90 -2.40
N ASN A 240 22.66 0.75 -2.57
CA ASN A 240 23.89 0.44 -1.85
C ASN A 240 25.03 1.36 -2.30
N TYR A 241 25.19 1.58 -3.60
CA TYR A 241 26.16 2.53 -4.14
C TYR A 241 25.93 3.95 -3.61
N GLU A 242 24.68 4.43 -3.59
CA GLU A 242 24.32 5.75 -3.05
C GLU A 242 24.59 5.87 -1.53
N LYS A 243 24.58 4.75 -0.79
CA LYS A 243 24.94 4.71 0.63
C LYS A 243 26.46 4.73 0.84
N GLU A 244 27.21 4.02 0.01
CA GLU A 244 28.68 4.02 0.04
C GLU A 244 29.27 5.35 -0.46
N HIS A 245 28.54 6.03 -1.36
CA HIS A 245 28.95 7.28 -2.00
C HIS A 245 27.88 8.37 -1.82
N PRO A 246 27.62 8.82 -0.58
CA PRO A 246 26.56 9.78 -0.31
C PRO A 246 26.88 11.12 -0.98
N LYS A 247 26.07 11.49 -1.97
CA LYS A 247 26.12 12.82 -2.62
C LYS A 247 25.59 13.94 -1.72
N LYS A 248 24.88 13.56 -0.65
CA LYS A 248 24.18 14.44 0.28
C LYS A 248 24.78 14.26 1.66
N SER A 249 24.67 15.27 2.51
CA SER A 249 25.07 15.13 3.91
C SER A 249 24.28 13.99 4.58
N GLU A 250 24.90 13.31 5.55
CA GLU A 250 24.24 12.26 6.33
C GLU A 250 22.94 12.77 6.99
N GLU A 251 22.93 14.04 7.40
CA GLU A 251 21.77 14.72 7.97
C GLU A 251 20.60 14.79 6.97
N GLU A 252 20.85 15.18 5.72
CA GLU A 252 19.82 15.22 4.68
C GLU A 252 19.26 13.83 4.34
N VAL A 253 20.14 12.82 4.32
CA VAL A 253 19.73 11.43 4.06
C VAL A 253 18.84 10.92 5.20
N LYS A 254 19.29 11.11 6.45
CA LYS A 254 18.53 10.73 7.65
C LYS A 254 17.18 11.43 7.71
N GLU A 255 17.15 12.75 7.47
CA GLU A 255 15.90 13.50 7.45
C GLU A 255 14.94 12.99 6.37
N ARG A 256 15.45 12.69 5.16
CA ARG A 256 14.64 12.12 4.08
C ARG A 256 14.08 10.74 4.45
N GLU A 257 14.87 9.89 5.07
CA GLU A 257 14.45 8.57 5.54
C GLU A 257 13.41 8.68 6.65
N ASP A 258 13.59 9.58 7.61
CA ASP A 258 12.64 9.84 8.68
C ASP A 258 11.32 10.36 8.12
N ARG A 259 11.35 11.33 7.20
CA ARG A 259 10.16 11.81 6.47
C ARG A 259 9.45 10.67 5.73
N LYS A 260 10.20 9.78 5.07
CA LYS A 260 9.64 8.60 4.38
C LYS A 260 9.02 7.60 5.37
N ARG A 261 9.68 7.34 6.49
CA ARG A 261 9.21 6.45 7.56
C ARG A 261 7.92 6.98 8.19
N VAL A 262 7.88 8.27 8.51
CA VAL A 262 6.69 8.95 9.03
C VAL A 262 5.53 8.86 8.04
N ARG A 263 5.77 9.19 6.76
CA ARG A 263 4.75 9.08 5.70
C ARG A 263 4.23 7.64 5.57
N SER A 264 5.12 6.66 5.51
CA SER A 264 4.76 5.24 5.42
C SER A 264 3.95 4.77 6.63
N SER A 265 4.33 5.18 7.84
CA SER A 265 3.59 4.90 9.07
C SER A 265 2.17 5.51 9.05
N ARG A 266 2.03 6.76 8.61
CA ARG A 266 0.73 7.44 8.40
C ARG A 266 -0.14 6.67 7.40
N ASP A 267 0.43 6.28 6.25
CA ASP A 267 -0.29 5.53 5.22
C ASP A 267 -0.72 4.14 5.72
N GLY A 268 0.15 3.44 6.45
CA GLY A 268 -0.16 2.16 7.08
C GLY A 268 -1.30 2.25 8.10
N ARG A 269 -1.36 3.32 8.91
CA ARG A 269 -2.48 3.57 9.83
C ARG A 269 -3.79 3.80 9.09
N ARG A 270 -3.80 4.64 8.05
CA ARG A 270 -5.00 4.90 7.23
C ARG A 270 -5.51 3.65 6.55
N TYR A 271 -4.60 2.85 5.98
CA TYR A 271 -4.95 1.57 5.38
C TYR A 271 -5.58 0.60 6.40
N ARG A 272 -4.99 0.46 7.59
CA ARG A 272 -5.56 -0.39 8.65
C ARG A 272 -6.93 0.12 9.14
N LEU A 273 -7.12 1.44 9.22
CA LEU A 273 -8.40 2.04 9.58
C LEU A 273 -9.47 1.74 8.52
N TYR A 274 -9.13 1.90 7.24
CA TYR A 274 -9.99 1.53 6.12
C TYR A 274 -10.40 0.06 6.19
N GLN A 275 -9.42 -0.86 6.29
CA GLN A 275 -9.66 -2.29 6.37
C GLN A 275 -10.57 -2.65 7.56
N ARG A 276 -10.36 -2.01 8.71
CA ARG A 276 -11.18 -2.24 9.90
C ARG A 276 -12.63 -1.81 9.68
N ARG A 277 -12.86 -0.62 9.10
CA ARG A 277 -14.20 -0.09 8.80
C ARG A 277 -14.91 -0.95 7.76
N LEU A 278 -14.21 -1.31 6.69
CA LEU A 278 -14.73 -2.21 5.66
C LEU A 278 -15.13 -3.56 6.25
N LYS A 279 -14.26 -4.15 7.08
CA LYS A 279 -14.55 -5.37 7.82
C LYS A 279 -15.82 -5.20 8.67
N THR A 280 -15.94 -4.13 9.44
CA THR A 280 -17.14 -3.87 10.25
C THR A 280 -18.42 -3.81 9.41
N CYS A 281 -18.39 -3.10 8.27
CA CYS A 281 -19.54 -3.06 7.35
C CYS A 281 -19.89 -4.43 6.76
N LEU A 282 -18.90 -5.26 6.43
CA LEU A 282 -19.15 -6.61 5.91
C LEU A 282 -19.77 -7.54 6.96
N PHE A 283 -19.37 -7.41 8.23
CA PHE A 283 -19.85 -8.26 9.32
C PHE A 283 -21.22 -7.85 9.88
N VAL A 284 -21.58 -6.56 9.81
CA VAL A 284 -22.84 -6.06 10.37
C VAL A 284 -23.82 -5.82 9.23
N VAL A 285 -24.83 -6.68 9.11
CA VAL A 285 -25.81 -6.69 8.00
C VAL A 285 -26.39 -5.30 7.73
N ALA A 286 -26.81 -4.60 8.79
CA ALA A 286 -27.37 -3.25 8.69
C ALA A 286 -26.41 -2.21 8.08
N LEU A 287 -25.09 -2.43 8.14
CA LEU A 287 -24.05 -1.56 7.60
C LEU A 287 -23.51 -2.00 6.24
N GLN A 288 -23.90 -3.17 5.71
CA GLN A 288 -23.39 -3.67 4.43
C GLN A 288 -23.70 -2.72 3.26
N ARG A 289 -24.81 -1.99 3.34
CA ARG A 289 -25.19 -0.95 2.37
C ARG A 289 -24.17 0.18 2.20
N PHE A 290 -23.27 0.39 3.17
CA PHE A 290 -22.20 1.39 3.09
C PHE A 290 -20.89 0.85 2.49
N VAL A 291 -20.82 -0.43 2.10
CA VAL A 291 -19.63 -1.02 1.47
C VAL A 291 -19.25 -0.30 0.17
N PRO A 292 -20.18 -0.01 -0.77
CA PRO A 292 -19.84 0.75 -1.99
C PRO A 292 -19.31 2.15 -1.69
N LEU A 293 -19.85 2.83 -0.67
CA LEU A 293 -19.37 4.13 -0.20
C LEU A 293 -17.92 4.03 0.29
N LEU A 294 -17.60 3.03 1.12
CA LEU A 294 -16.23 2.83 1.63
C LEU A 294 -15.25 2.47 0.51
N GLN A 295 -15.65 1.59 -0.42
CA GLN A 295 -14.80 1.18 -1.54
C GLN A 295 -14.49 2.35 -2.47
N SER A 296 -15.50 3.19 -2.78
CA SER A 296 -15.29 4.39 -3.59
C SER A 296 -14.44 5.43 -2.85
N LEU A 297 -14.58 5.56 -1.52
CA LEU A 297 -13.76 6.46 -0.71
C LEU A 297 -12.28 6.02 -0.65
N GLY A 298 -12.03 4.70 -0.62
CA GLY A 298 -10.70 4.12 -0.52
C GLY A 298 -10.01 4.38 0.82
N TYR A 299 -8.76 3.93 0.96
CA TYR A 299 -7.99 4.21 2.18
C TYR A 299 -7.48 5.65 2.23
N GLU A 300 -7.37 6.28 1.07
CA GLU A 300 -6.91 7.65 0.89
C GLU A 300 -7.95 8.65 1.36
N GLY A 301 -9.24 8.29 1.26
CA GLY A 301 -10.35 9.04 1.81
C GLY A 301 -10.60 8.80 3.30
N MET A 302 -9.77 7.99 3.99
CA MET A 302 -9.75 7.94 5.45
C MET A 302 -9.06 9.18 6.01
N SER A 303 -9.51 9.66 7.17
CA SER A 303 -8.83 10.79 7.85
C SER A 303 -7.40 10.45 8.22
N GLU A 304 -6.54 11.45 8.15
CA GLU A 304 -5.15 11.35 8.58
C GLU A 304 -5.07 11.52 10.09
N ASP A 305 -4.43 10.56 10.75
CA ASP A 305 -4.23 10.55 12.20
C ASP A 305 -2.80 11.01 12.49
N GLU A 306 -2.62 12.25 12.95
CA GLU A 306 -1.31 12.73 13.41
C GLU A 306 -1.04 12.27 14.85
N SER A 307 0.12 11.66 15.08
CA SER A 307 0.58 11.28 16.43
C SER A 307 1.05 12.52 17.19
N GLY A 308 0.83 12.55 18.51
CA GLY A 308 1.20 13.69 19.37
C GLY A 308 2.63 14.24 19.21
N THR A 309 3.65 13.42 18.92
CA THR A 309 5.03 13.91 18.67
C THR A 309 5.21 14.54 17.29
N GLU A 310 4.37 14.20 16.31
CA GLU A 310 4.36 14.79 14.97
C GLU A 310 3.39 15.98 14.86
N ALA A 311 2.54 16.17 15.87
CA ALA A 311 1.49 17.17 15.92
C ALA A 311 1.87 18.42 16.73
N VAL A 312 3.08 18.43 17.33
CA VAL A 312 3.68 19.62 17.95
C VAL A 312 4.13 20.57 16.83
N HIS A 313 3.16 21.19 16.16
CA HIS A 313 3.42 22.20 15.14
C HIS A 313 3.66 23.57 15.77
N THR A 314 3.26 23.74 17.03
CA THR A 314 3.49 24.93 17.82
C THR A 314 4.11 24.56 19.17
N PRO A 315 4.97 25.42 19.77
CA PRO A 315 5.51 25.20 21.12
C PRO A 315 4.44 24.99 22.20
N HIS A 316 3.19 25.38 21.91
CA HIS A 316 2.03 25.26 22.81
C HIS A 316 1.17 24.01 22.57
N ASP A 317 1.47 23.19 21.56
CA ASP A 317 0.77 21.92 21.35
C ASP A 317 1.23 20.90 22.40
N VAL A 318 0.54 20.91 23.54
CA VAL A 318 0.73 19.93 24.61
C VAL A 318 0.52 18.52 24.03
N PRO A 319 1.42 17.56 24.30
CA PRO A 319 1.22 16.17 23.90
C PRO A 319 -0.18 15.73 24.31
N ARG A 320 -0.98 15.30 23.33
CA ARG A 320 -2.36 14.87 23.56
C ARG A 320 -2.36 13.51 24.25
N ILE A 321 -2.06 13.51 25.54
CA ILE A 321 -2.17 12.37 26.41
C ILE A 321 -3.57 12.43 27.01
N THR A 322 -4.35 11.38 26.78
CA THR A 322 -5.65 11.22 27.43
C THR A 322 -5.47 11.11 28.94
N ASN A 323 -6.53 11.34 29.73
CA ASN A 323 -6.48 11.17 31.18
C ASN A 323 -5.97 9.77 31.60
N ASP A 324 -6.14 8.76 30.73
CA ASP A 324 -5.68 7.38 30.92
C ASP A 324 -4.20 7.14 30.55
N GLY A 325 -3.44 8.19 30.22
CA GLY A 325 -2.06 8.06 29.77
C GLY A 325 -1.92 7.56 28.32
N GLN A 326 -3.02 7.36 27.59
CA GLN A 326 -2.96 6.90 26.20
C GLN A 326 -2.64 8.05 25.25
N LYS A 327 -1.85 7.76 24.20
CA LYS A 327 -1.57 8.70 23.12
C LYS A 327 -2.84 8.94 22.30
N GLY A 328 -3.32 10.18 22.29
CA GLY A 328 -4.35 10.68 21.40
C GLY A 328 -3.79 11.01 20.02
N TYR A 329 -4.59 10.74 19.00
CA TYR A 329 -4.27 11.06 17.61
C TYR A 329 -5.21 12.14 17.10
N ALA A 330 -4.64 13.21 16.56
CA ALA A 330 -5.41 14.29 15.97
C ALA A 330 -6.00 13.84 14.62
N ILE A 331 -7.32 13.94 14.47
CA ILE A 331 -8.00 13.68 13.20
C ILE A 331 -7.89 14.93 12.34
N LEU A 332 -7.10 14.88 11.27
CA LEU A 332 -7.08 15.93 10.25
C LEU A 332 -8.26 15.77 9.29
N ARG A 333 -8.87 16.91 8.94
CA ARG A 333 -9.94 16.99 7.95
C ARG A 333 -9.37 17.01 6.53
N SER A 334 -10.02 16.36 5.59
CA SER A 334 -9.61 16.45 4.18
C SER A 334 -10.29 17.65 3.55
N ILE A 335 -9.54 18.56 2.93
CA ILE A 335 -10.08 19.79 2.32
C ILE A 335 -11.12 19.45 1.25
N TRP A 336 -10.86 18.39 0.48
CA TRP A 336 -11.70 17.98 -0.65
C TRP A 336 -12.91 17.13 -0.25
N ARG A 337 -12.87 16.43 0.90
CA ARG A 337 -13.89 15.44 1.27
C ARG A 337 -15.12 16.12 1.85
N ASN A 338 -16.31 15.65 1.47
CA ASN A 338 -17.58 16.09 2.07
C ASN A 338 -17.74 15.54 3.49
N ASP A 339 -17.01 16.12 4.44
CA ASP A 339 -16.98 15.68 5.84
C ASP A 339 -18.37 15.71 6.49
N ASP A 340 -19.24 16.65 6.11
CA ASP A 340 -20.55 16.84 6.74
C ASP A 340 -21.46 15.62 6.51
N VAL A 341 -21.28 14.94 5.38
CA VAL A 341 -21.99 13.71 5.03
C VAL A 341 -21.22 12.46 5.47
N ILE A 342 -19.91 12.44 5.22
CA ILE A 342 -19.10 11.24 5.37
C ILE A 342 -18.70 10.97 6.83
N MET A 343 -18.37 11.99 7.61
CA MET A 343 -17.88 11.81 8.98
C MET A 343 -18.91 11.19 9.93
N PRO A 344 -20.20 11.56 9.93
CA PRO A 344 -21.20 10.90 10.77
C PRO A 344 -21.27 9.39 10.53
N ILE A 345 -21.23 8.96 9.27
CA ILE A 345 -21.24 7.53 8.88
C ILE A 345 -19.99 6.82 9.40
N LEU A 346 -18.82 7.41 9.13
CA LEU A 346 -17.55 6.85 9.57
C LEU A 346 -17.44 6.75 11.10
N ARG A 347 -18.01 7.71 11.84
CA ARG A 347 -18.06 7.67 13.31
C ARG A 347 -18.95 6.54 13.81
N VAL A 348 -20.14 6.34 13.24
CA VAL A 348 -21.02 5.21 13.60
C VAL A 348 -20.30 3.89 13.38
N ILE A 349 -19.63 3.71 12.22
CA ILE A 349 -18.86 2.49 11.93
C ILE A 349 -17.73 2.30 12.96
N ASP A 350 -17.02 3.36 13.34
CA ASP A 350 -15.97 3.31 14.36
C ASP A 350 -16.54 2.88 15.73
N GLN A 351 -17.71 3.37 16.13
CA GLN A 351 -18.35 2.98 17.40
C GLN A 351 -18.83 1.53 17.40
N ILE A 352 -19.44 1.06 16.31
CA ILE A 352 -19.81 -0.36 16.15
C ILE A 352 -18.56 -1.25 16.12
N THR A 353 -17.44 -0.73 15.62
CA THR A 353 -16.17 -1.45 15.70
C THR A 353 -15.67 -1.56 17.15
N ILE A 354 -15.87 -0.53 17.97
CA ILE A 354 -15.57 -0.55 19.40
C ILE A 354 -16.53 -1.49 20.14
N SER A 355 -17.82 -1.53 19.82
CA SER A 355 -18.78 -2.42 20.50
C SER A 355 -18.39 -3.89 20.41
N ARG A 356 -17.82 -4.30 19.28
CA ARG A 356 -17.26 -5.65 19.06
C ARG A 356 -16.05 -5.98 19.92
N LYS A 357 -15.42 -4.99 20.56
CA LYS A 357 -14.36 -5.19 21.57
C LYS A 357 -14.93 -5.51 22.95
N PHE A 358 -16.24 -5.56 23.11
CA PHE A 358 -16.88 -6.00 24.33
C PHE A 358 -17.54 -7.37 24.10
N SER A 359 -17.53 -8.19 25.14
CA SER A 359 -18.33 -9.42 25.20
C SER A 359 -19.81 -9.10 25.46
N ALA A 360 -20.70 -10.08 25.29
CA ALA A 360 -22.11 -9.94 25.64
C ALA A 360 -22.33 -9.50 27.11
N ASN A 361 -21.41 -9.85 28.01
CA ASN A 361 -21.43 -9.47 29.42
C ASN A 361 -20.87 -8.05 29.67
N GLY A 362 -20.60 -7.26 28.62
CA GLY A 362 -20.02 -5.93 28.72
C GLY A 362 -18.56 -5.91 29.18
N ARG A 363 -17.86 -7.06 29.22
CA ARG A 363 -16.43 -7.10 29.56
C ARG A 363 -15.57 -6.82 28.33
N PRO A 364 -14.53 -5.97 28.45
CA PRO A 364 -13.58 -5.71 27.37
C PRO A 364 -12.84 -6.98 26.95
N GLN A 365 -12.68 -7.19 25.64
CA GLN A 365 -11.90 -8.27 25.06
C GLN A 365 -10.40 -7.93 25.06
N LYS A 366 -9.55 -8.96 25.12
CA LYS A 366 -8.09 -8.82 25.06
C LYS A 366 -7.63 -8.37 23.66
N GLY A 367 -6.48 -7.69 23.61
CA GLY A 367 -5.79 -7.30 22.37
C GLY A 367 -5.74 -5.79 22.16
N ASN A 368 -5.29 -5.38 20.98
CA ASN A 368 -5.10 -3.96 20.67
C ASN A 368 -6.45 -3.23 20.57
N TRP A 369 -6.58 -2.16 21.36
CA TRP A 369 -7.71 -1.24 21.32
C TRP A 369 -7.53 -0.24 20.18
N PRO A 370 -8.63 0.22 19.55
CA PRO A 370 -8.57 1.36 18.65
C PRO A 370 -7.89 2.54 19.35
N HIS A 371 -7.00 3.22 18.64
CA HIS A 371 -6.39 4.43 19.18
C HIS A 371 -7.44 5.49 19.47
N VAL A 372 -7.22 6.29 20.50
CA VAL A 372 -8.08 7.45 20.79
C VAL A 372 -7.86 8.51 19.73
N ARG A 373 -8.96 8.92 19.07
CA ARG A 373 -8.93 9.88 17.97
C ARG A 373 -9.66 11.14 18.39
N ILE A 374 -8.96 12.27 18.34
CA ILE A 374 -9.45 13.56 18.84
C ILE A 374 -9.75 14.44 17.62
N PRO A 375 -10.99 14.93 17.47
CA PRO A 375 -11.34 15.84 16.39
C PRO A 375 -10.44 17.08 16.40
N THR A 376 -10.04 17.54 15.22
CA THR A 376 -9.34 18.82 15.06
C THR A 376 -10.00 19.66 13.97
N SER A 377 -9.79 20.97 14.05
CA SER A 377 -10.12 21.91 12.97
C SER A 377 -9.06 21.95 11.87
N ARG A 378 -7.94 21.23 12.04
CA ARG A 378 -6.83 21.22 11.09
C ARG A 378 -7.18 20.45 9.82
N PHE A 379 -6.64 20.90 8.71
CA PHE A 379 -6.80 20.26 7.42
C PHE A 379 -5.53 19.53 6.99
N SER A 380 -5.68 18.39 6.32
CA SER A 380 -4.60 17.66 5.66
C SER A 380 -4.23 18.36 4.35
N GLU A 381 -2.93 18.55 4.12
CA GLU A 381 -2.36 19.13 2.90
C GLU A 381 -2.33 18.15 1.71
N ARG A 382 -2.82 16.92 1.90
CA ARG A 382 -2.80 15.92 0.83
C ARG A 382 -3.68 16.34 -0.33
N LYS A 383 -3.16 16.11 -1.54
CA LYS A 383 -3.88 16.35 -2.79
C LYS A 383 -5.18 15.54 -2.84
N HIS A 384 -6.15 16.09 -3.56
CA HIS A 384 -7.41 15.42 -3.87
C HIS A 384 -7.17 14.11 -4.63
N LEU A 385 -8.19 13.26 -4.63
CA LEU A 385 -8.22 12.04 -5.41
C LEU A 385 -9.04 12.29 -6.67
N ALA A 386 -8.54 11.82 -7.81
CA ALA A 386 -9.32 11.73 -9.03
C ALA A 386 -10.23 10.48 -8.99
N GLU A 387 -11.21 10.43 -9.88
CA GLU A 387 -12.07 9.27 -10.14
C GLU A 387 -12.87 8.87 -8.90
N ARG A 388 -13.56 9.85 -8.30
CA ARG A 388 -14.47 9.64 -7.16
C ARG A 388 -15.88 10.12 -7.47
N PRO A 389 -16.91 9.53 -6.83
CA PRO A 389 -18.28 10.03 -6.93
C PRO A 389 -18.40 11.48 -6.45
N LEU A 390 -19.26 12.26 -7.12
CA LEU A 390 -19.49 13.68 -6.83
C LEU A 390 -19.80 13.93 -5.34
N ILE A 391 -20.61 13.05 -4.73
CA ILE A 391 -21.05 13.16 -3.33
C ILE A 391 -19.90 13.14 -2.31
N LEU A 392 -18.75 12.56 -2.68
CA LEU A 392 -17.57 12.52 -1.82
C LEU A 392 -16.84 13.86 -1.77
N TYR A 393 -17.07 14.77 -2.71
CA TYR A 393 -16.43 16.06 -2.75
C TYR A 393 -17.25 17.11 -2.01
N ARG A 394 -16.56 17.97 -1.25
CA ARG A 394 -17.20 19.09 -0.57
C ARG A 394 -17.63 20.14 -1.61
N PRO A 395 -18.87 20.66 -1.57
CA PRO A 395 -19.33 21.67 -2.53
C PRO A 395 -18.42 22.91 -2.56
N SER A 396 -18.02 23.40 -1.38
CA SER A 396 -17.10 24.55 -1.27
C SER A 396 -15.71 24.28 -1.83
N TYR A 397 -15.28 23.02 -1.86
CA TYR A 397 -14.01 22.65 -2.48
C TYR A 397 -14.12 22.73 -4.00
N LEU A 398 -15.18 22.15 -4.57
CA LEU A 398 -15.44 22.18 -6.01
C LEU A 398 -15.61 23.62 -6.52
N SER A 399 -16.25 24.50 -5.76
CA SER A 399 -16.41 25.91 -6.14
C SER A 399 -15.09 26.66 -6.25
N CYS A 400 -14.06 26.26 -5.51
CA CYS A 400 -12.73 26.86 -5.57
C CYS A 400 -11.86 26.33 -6.73
N LEU A 401 -12.31 25.28 -7.43
CA LEU A 401 -11.57 24.70 -8.55
C LEU A 401 -11.94 25.38 -9.87
N THR A 402 -10.93 25.58 -10.72
CA THR A 402 -11.14 25.95 -12.12
C THR A 402 -11.78 24.79 -12.90
N GLU A 403 -12.32 25.08 -14.08
CA GLU A 403 -12.94 24.05 -14.93
C GLU A 403 -11.98 22.91 -15.26
N HIS A 404 -10.76 23.23 -15.73
CA HIS A 404 -9.72 22.22 -15.99
C HIS A 404 -9.36 21.39 -14.75
N GLN A 405 -9.32 22.00 -13.56
CA GLN A 405 -9.07 21.25 -12.33
C GLN A 405 -10.23 20.30 -11.99
N ARG A 406 -11.47 20.66 -12.33
CA ARG A 406 -12.63 19.76 -12.17
C ARG A 406 -12.61 18.63 -13.19
N GLU A 407 -12.17 18.89 -14.43
CA GLU A 407 -11.97 17.85 -15.45
C GLU A 407 -10.88 16.85 -15.01
N ASP A 408 -9.78 17.35 -14.45
CA ASP A 408 -8.68 16.53 -13.90
C ASP A 408 -9.13 15.61 -12.76
N LEU A 409 -10.18 16.00 -12.01
CA LEU A 409 -10.78 15.14 -10.98
C LEU A 409 -11.47 13.92 -11.58
N ARG A 410 -11.85 13.92 -12.87
CA ARG A 410 -12.58 12.82 -13.53
C ARG A 410 -13.74 12.33 -12.67
N ILE A 411 -14.55 13.28 -12.20
CA ILE A 411 -15.63 12.99 -11.26
C ILE A 411 -16.56 11.95 -11.89
N VAL A 412 -16.79 10.86 -11.16
CA VAL A 412 -17.66 9.79 -11.65
C VAL A 412 -19.10 10.20 -11.34
N PRO A 413 -20.01 10.22 -12.32
CA PRO A 413 -21.41 10.63 -12.12
C PRO A 413 -22.23 9.58 -11.36
N LEU A 414 -21.60 8.58 -10.75
CA LEU A 414 -22.28 7.56 -9.95
C LEU A 414 -23.07 8.25 -8.84
N LEU A 415 -24.40 8.19 -8.97
CA LEU A 415 -25.35 8.51 -7.93
C LEU A 415 -25.26 7.42 -6.88
N LEU A 416 -24.25 7.55 -6.02
CA LEU A 416 -24.15 6.72 -4.84
C LEU A 416 -25.12 7.31 -3.82
N GLU A 417 -26.34 6.78 -3.81
CA GLU A 417 -27.31 7.10 -2.77
C GLU A 417 -26.71 6.72 -1.42
N ILE A 418 -26.64 7.68 -0.51
CA ILE A 418 -26.17 7.43 0.85
C ILE A 418 -27.39 7.01 1.67
N PRO A 419 -27.52 5.71 1.97
CA PRO A 419 -28.69 5.26 2.70
C PRO A 419 -28.67 5.83 4.11
N PRO A 420 -29.84 6.09 4.72
CA PRO A 420 -29.90 6.48 6.12
C PRO A 420 -29.34 5.34 6.99
N ILE A 421 -28.61 5.71 8.03
CA ILE A 421 -28.12 4.77 9.03
C ILE A 421 -29.34 4.27 9.84
N PRO A 422 -29.55 2.95 9.95
CA PRO A 422 -30.64 2.40 10.76
C PRO A 422 -30.60 2.88 12.23
N GLU A 423 -31.77 3.19 12.80
CA GLU A 423 -31.88 3.80 14.14
C GLU A 423 -31.37 2.89 15.26
N ASP A 424 -31.57 1.57 15.14
CA ASP A 424 -31.00 0.56 16.03
C ASP A 424 -29.47 0.63 16.06
N VAL A 425 -28.83 0.77 14.89
CA VAL A 425 -27.38 0.91 14.77
C VAL A 425 -26.90 2.24 15.36
N LYS A 426 -27.64 3.34 15.16
CA LYS A 426 -27.32 4.63 15.80
C LYS A 426 -27.40 4.55 17.31
N ARG A 427 -28.45 3.94 17.87
CA ARG A 427 -28.60 3.72 19.32
C ARG A 427 -27.44 2.89 19.86
N GLU A 428 -27.09 1.80 19.19
CA GLU A 428 -25.98 0.96 19.59
C GLU A 428 -24.65 1.73 19.55
N ALA A 429 -24.37 2.45 18.45
CA ALA A 429 -23.16 3.26 18.32
C ALA A 429 -23.05 4.33 19.42
N LYS A 430 -24.15 4.99 19.78
CA LYS A 430 -24.19 6.02 20.82
C LYS A 430 -23.76 5.47 22.19
N ARG A 431 -24.02 4.20 22.50
CA ARG A 431 -23.60 3.57 23.77
C ARG A 431 -22.09 3.51 23.96
N PHE A 432 -21.32 3.57 22.89
CA PHE A 432 -19.86 3.49 22.89
C PHE A 432 -19.19 4.83 22.63
N GLU A 433 -19.97 5.91 22.43
CA GLU A 433 -19.43 7.22 22.03
C GLU A 433 -18.38 7.77 23.01
N HIS A 434 -18.48 7.48 24.31
CA HIS A 434 -17.54 7.90 25.35
C HIS A 434 -16.42 6.88 25.62
N VAL A 435 -16.48 5.67 25.04
CA VAL A 435 -15.47 4.62 25.26
C VAL A 435 -14.18 4.97 24.52
N ARG A 436 -13.08 5.07 25.25
CA ARG A 436 -11.73 5.40 24.77
C ARG A 436 -10.74 4.29 25.07
N SER A 437 -10.92 3.60 26.18
CA SER A 437 -10.06 2.51 26.63
C SER A 437 -10.87 1.28 27.07
N SER A 438 -10.16 0.22 27.42
CA SER A 438 -10.75 -0.98 28.03
C SER A 438 -11.34 -0.73 29.42
N LEU A 439 -10.98 0.39 30.07
CA LEU A 439 -11.45 0.73 31.41
C LEU A 439 -12.85 1.37 31.37
N ASP A 440 -13.19 1.99 30.25
CA ASP A 440 -14.50 2.59 30.05
C ASP A 440 -15.59 1.53 29.90
N ARG A 441 -16.70 1.74 30.59
CA ARG A 441 -17.89 0.89 30.46
C ARG A 441 -18.87 1.51 29.47
N PRO A 442 -19.41 0.74 28.51
CA PRO A 442 -20.44 1.26 27.61
C PRO A 442 -21.72 1.63 28.38
N LEU A 443 -22.50 2.54 27.84
CA LEU A 443 -23.81 2.88 28.41
C LEU A 443 -24.73 1.64 28.37
N PRO A 444 -25.67 1.51 29.33
CA PRO A 444 -26.66 0.43 29.32
C PRO A 444 -27.45 0.46 28.00
N SER A 445 -27.88 -0.72 27.56
CA SER A 445 -28.81 -0.80 26.42
C SER A 445 -30.13 -0.20 26.88
N THR A 446 -30.50 0.97 26.35
CA THR A 446 -31.86 1.49 26.46
C THR A 446 -32.76 0.54 25.68
N GLN A 447 -33.57 -0.24 26.39
CA GLN A 447 -34.59 -1.11 25.78
C GLN A 447 -35.65 -0.27 25.09
#